data_AF-A0A940IC39-F1
#
_entry.id   AF-A0A940IC39-F1
#
_cell.length_a   1.000
_cell.length_b   1.000
_cell.length_c   1.000
_cell.angle_alpha   90.00
_cell.angle_beta   90.00
_cell.angle_gamma   90.00
#
_symmetry.space_group_name_H-M   'P 1'
#
loop_
_entity.id
_entity.type
_entity.pdbx_description
1 polymer ?
#
loop_
_entity_poly.entity_id
_entity_poly.type
_entity_poly.pdbx_seq_one_letter_code
_entity_poly.pdbx_strand_id
1 'polypeptide(L)'
;MVDMTRYNEATESLVHQVQSQWLSLPSEFNPKYDMSCMVRDFRSAFCDMRLRRRVLQRKYEQSRIAHGAYSAGFCGIASYTWNHLFRMPDGEEIWRLKLILRNKLHHAWLENKFTGEPLDLTFDQFVGDDGEYLKIPYDKVGDYNSSDFEFKRAYTFARRLGIDLGYVVFVNSLRALGRSSR
;
A
#
# COMPACT_ATOMS: atom_id res chain seq x y z
N MET A 1 -10.72 -13.86 20.13
CA MET A 1 -11.31 -13.92 18.73
C MET A 1 -11.45 -12.50 18.15
N VAL A 2 -10.50 -12.12 17.21
CA VAL A 2 -10.35 -10.79 16.55
C VAL A 2 -11.68 -10.37 15.92
N ASP A 3 -12.34 -9.26 16.35
CA ASP A 3 -13.52 -8.65 15.71
C ASP A 3 -13.26 -8.32 14.23
N MET A 4 -13.79 -9.19 13.29
CA MET A 4 -13.52 -9.11 11.84
C MET A 4 -14.51 -8.13 11.17
N THR A 5 -15.37 -7.63 11.96
CA THR A 5 -16.36 -6.71 11.37
C THR A 5 -15.70 -5.37 10.98
N ARG A 6 -14.97 -4.78 11.80
CA ARG A 6 -14.31 -3.49 11.50
C ARG A 6 -13.22 -3.67 10.44
N TYR A 7 -12.63 -4.85 10.53
CA TYR A 7 -11.65 -5.18 9.47
C TYR A 7 -12.32 -5.25 8.09
N ASN A 8 -13.42 -5.84 8.02
CA ASN A 8 -14.10 -5.97 6.72
C ASN A 8 -14.64 -4.61 6.25
N GLU A 9 -15.09 -3.81 7.22
CA GLU A 9 -15.59 -2.48 6.82
C GLU A 9 -14.46 -1.61 6.27
N ALA A 10 -13.36 -1.67 6.94
CA ALA A 10 -12.21 -0.90 6.43
C ALA A 10 -11.79 -1.38 5.03
N THR A 11 -11.86 -2.70 4.86
CA THR A 11 -11.48 -3.22 3.53
C THR A 11 -12.46 -2.71 2.46
N GLU A 12 -13.68 -2.71 2.81
CA GLU A 12 -14.66 -2.29 1.79
C GLU A 12 -14.56 -0.78 1.51
N SER A 13 -14.34 -0.07 2.54
CA SER A 13 -14.09 1.37 2.33
C SER A 13 -12.91 1.60 1.38
N LEU A 14 -11.86 0.89 1.55
CA LEU A 14 -10.70 1.03 0.64
C LEU A 14 -11.05 0.57 -0.77
N VAL A 15 -11.81 -0.48 -0.85
CA VAL A 15 -12.22 -0.93 -2.20
C VAL A 15 -13.01 0.19 -2.89
N HIS A 16 -13.89 0.77 -2.14
CA HIS A 16 -14.66 1.86 -2.77
C HIS A 16 -13.74 3.03 -3.17
N GLN A 17 -12.83 3.37 -2.31
CA GLN A 17 -11.87 4.45 -2.66
C GLN A 17 -11.11 4.15 -3.94
N VAL A 18 -10.62 2.91 -4.05
CA VAL A 18 -9.81 2.60 -5.25
C VAL A 18 -10.72 2.60 -6.49
N GLN A 19 -11.92 2.16 -6.32
CA GLN A 19 -12.82 2.16 -7.49
C GLN A 19 -13.13 3.59 -7.93
N SER A 20 -13.34 4.40 -6.94
CA SER A 20 -13.61 5.81 -7.30
C SER A 20 -12.40 6.44 -7.98
N GLN A 21 -11.24 6.17 -7.47
CA GLN A 21 -10.04 6.77 -8.09
C GLN A 21 -9.76 6.17 -9.47
N TRP A 22 -10.21 4.94 -9.68
CA TRP A 22 -10.05 4.30 -11.00
C TRP A 22 -10.72 5.13 -12.10
N LEU A 23 -11.80 5.65 -11.73
CA LEU A 23 -12.54 6.41 -12.76
C LEU A 23 -11.77 7.66 -13.18
N SER A 24 -10.78 7.96 -12.41
CA SER A 24 -10.02 9.20 -12.70
C SER A 24 -8.69 8.89 -13.41
N LEU A 25 -8.53 7.55 -13.74
CA LEU A 25 -7.23 7.20 -14.34
C LEU A 25 -7.33 7.30 -15.86
N PRO A 26 -6.19 7.56 -16.46
CA PRO A 26 -6.19 7.70 -17.93
C PRO A 26 -6.69 6.42 -18.62
N SER A 27 -7.28 6.65 -19.82
CA SER A 27 -7.92 5.52 -20.54
C SER A 27 -6.89 4.47 -20.95
N GLU A 28 -5.62 4.93 -21.01
CA GLU A 28 -4.56 3.98 -21.41
C GLU A 28 -4.20 3.04 -20.27
N PHE A 29 -4.51 3.45 -19.09
CA PHE A 29 -4.22 2.56 -17.96
C PHE A 29 -5.02 1.25 -18.07
N ASN A 30 -4.23 0.15 -18.09
CA ASN A 30 -4.86 -1.18 -18.23
C ASN A 30 -4.14 -2.19 -17.32
N PRO A 31 -4.64 -2.17 -16.10
CA PRO A 31 -3.91 -2.99 -15.12
C PRO A 31 -4.09 -4.48 -15.37
N LYS A 32 -2.98 -5.16 -15.13
CA LYS A 32 -3.02 -6.64 -15.24
C LYS A 32 -3.90 -7.25 -14.13
N TYR A 33 -3.87 -6.55 -13.03
CA TYR A 33 -4.66 -7.07 -11.89
C TYR A 33 -5.85 -6.15 -11.61
N ASP A 34 -6.95 -6.86 -11.14
CA ASP A 34 -8.11 -6.05 -10.68
C ASP A 34 -7.79 -5.37 -9.34
N MET A 35 -7.96 -4.01 -9.35
CA MET A 35 -7.48 -3.26 -8.16
C MET A 35 -8.35 -3.58 -6.94
N SER A 36 -9.65 -3.79 -7.13
CA SER A 36 -10.51 -4.12 -5.97
C SER A 36 -10.17 -5.50 -5.40
N CYS A 37 -9.99 -6.40 -6.29
CA CYS A 37 -9.63 -7.75 -5.82
C CYS A 37 -8.27 -7.73 -5.12
N MET A 38 -7.40 -6.89 -5.61
CA MET A 38 -6.05 -6.87 -4.98
C MET A 38 -6.12 -6.27 -3.57
N VAL A 39 -6.98 -5.31 -3.42
CA VAL A 39 -7.15 -4.82 -2.04
C VAL A 39 -7.56 -5.96 -1.12
N ARG A 40 -8.46 -6.74 -1.55
CA ARG A 40 -8.92 -7.84 -0.67
C ARG A 40 -7.82 -8.89 -0.49
N ASP A 41 -7.08 -9.11 -1.61
CA ASP A 41 -5.99 -10.10 -1.46
C ASP A 41 -4.92 -9.59 -0.49
N PHE A 42 -4.59 -8.29 -0.65
CA PHE A 42 -3.59 -7.77 0.31
C PHE A 42 -4.11 -7.95 1.74
N ARG A 43 -5.37 -7.69 1.81
CA ARG A 43 -5.93 -7.79 3.18
C ARG A 43 -5.92 -9.23 3.69
N SER A 44 -6.31 -10.10 2.95
CA SER A 44 -6.29 -11.51 3.37
C SER A 44 -4.87 -11.99 3.70
N ALA A 45 -3.90 -11.52 2.93
CA ALA A 45 -2.51 -11.95 3.20
C ALA A 45 -2.02 -11.44 4.56
N PHE A 46 -2.57 -10.42 4.96
CA PHE A 46 -2.07 -9.85 6.22
C PHE A 46 -2.69 -10.57 7.41
N CYS A 47 -3.67 -11.40 7.13
CA CYS A 47 -4.22 -12.24 8.22
C CYS A 47 -3.35 -13.49 8.46
N ASP A 48 -2.47 -13.69 7.54
CA ASP A 48 -1.57 -14.85 7.71
C ASP A 48 -0.43 -14.53 8.70
N MET A 49 -0.40 -15.35 9.77
CA MET A 49 0.55 -15.02 10.87
C MET A 49 1.99 -15.33 10.44
N ARG A 50 2.12 -16.33 9.70
CA ARG A 50 3.49 -16.67 9.24
C ARG A 50 4.06 -15.55 8.37
N LEU A 51 3.28 -15.13 7.47
CA LEU A 51 3.76 -14.01 6.62
C LEU A 51 4.03 -12.76 7.47
N ARG A 52 3.30 -12.58 8.33
CA ARG A 52 3.45 -11.35 9.16
C ARG A 52 4.76 -11.38 9.95
N ARG A 53 5.04 -12.45 10.52
CA ARG A 53 6.30 -12.55 11.28
C ARG A 53 7.51 -12.35 10.38
N ARG A 54 7.25 -12.60 9.15
CA ARG A 54 8.40 -12.50 8.24
C ARG A 54 8.57 -11.08 7.70
N VAL A 55 7.43 -10.44 7.66
CA VAL A 55 7.58 -9.19 6.87
C VAL A 55 7.40 -7.99 7.80
N LEU A 56 6.87 -8.24 8.99
CA LEU A 56 6.67 -7.06 9.87
C LEU A 56 7.76 -7.04 10.94
N GLN A 57 8.18 -5.78 11.23
CA GLN A 57 9.10 -5.66 12.39
C GLN A 57 8.39 -6.03 13.70
N ARG A 58 9.20 -6.64 14.61
CA ARG A 58 8.66 -7.19 15.87
C ARG A 58 7.87 -6.13 16.65
N LYS A 59 8.39 -4.95 16.65
CA LYS A 59 7.71 -3.90 17.46
C LYS A 59 6.29 -3.64 16.93
N TYR A 60 6.07 -3.73 15.65
CA TYR A 60 4.71 -3.47 15.10
C TYR A 60 3.78 -4.65 15.38
N GLU A 61 4.37 -5.82 15.35
CA GLU A 61 3.56 -7.02 15.70
C GLU A 61 3.17 -7.02 17.19
N GLN A 62 4.06 -6.57 17.95
CA GLN A 62 3.76 -6.52 19.40
C GLN A 62 2.67 -5.48 19.66
N SER A 63 2.84 -4.35 19.04
CA SER A 63 1.80 -3.31 19.19
C SER A 63 0.42 -3.82 18.76
N ARG A 64 0.33 -4.52 17.74
CA ARG A 64 -0.94 -5.12 17.29
C ARG A 64 -1.56 -6.00 18.37
N ILE A 65 -0.77 -6.91 18.84
CA ILE A 65 -1.30 -7.87 19.83
C ILE A 65 -1.77 -7.12 21.08
N ALA A 66 -1.03 -6.07 21.42
CA ALA A 66 -1.35 -5.35 22.68
C ALA A 66 -2.62 -4.52 22.52
N HIS A 67 -2.96 -4.14 21.26
CA HIS A 67 -4.07 -3.17 21.13
C HIS A 67 -5.19 -3.78 20.27
N GLY A 68 -5.12 -5.20 20.05
CA GLY A 68 -6.20 -5.80 19.23
C GLY A 68 -6.45 -5.03 17.94
N ALA A 69 -5.32 -4.30 17.51
CA ALA A 69 -5.42 -3.51 16.26
C ALA A 69 -4.74 -4.25 15.11
N TYR A 70 -5.41 -4.23 13.92
CA TYR A 70 -5.00 -4.97 12.69
C TYR A 70 -4.21 -4.04 11.76
N SER A 71 -3.04 -3.54 12.17
CA SER A 71 -1.65 -3.40 11.69
C SER A 71 -1.41 -1.97 11.20
N ALA A 72 -0.35 -1.22 11.74
CA ALA A 72 0.46 -0.01 11.44
C ALA A 72 1.80 -0.45 10.80
N GLY A 73 1.83 -1.71 10.09
CA GLY A 73 3.24 -1.93 9.70
C GLY A 73 3.36 -2.42 8.26
N PHE A 74 2.16 -2.30 7.55
CA PHE A 74 2.29 -2.88 6.20
C PHE A 74 2.22 -1.77 5.15
N CYS A 75 2.05 -0.55 5.70
CA CYS A 75 1.75 0.51 4.72
C CYS A 75 2.90 0.68 3.71
N GLY A 76 4.07 0.45 4.21
CA GLY A 76 5.19 0.58 3.25
C GLY A 76 5.24 -0.58 2.25
N ILE A 77 5.14 -1.80 2.79
CA ILE A 77 5.24 -3.01 1.94
C ILE A 77 4.06 -3.04 0.96
N ALA A 78 2.88 -2.70 1.44
CA ALA A 78 1.70 -2.77 0.56
C ALA A 78 1.76 -1.64 -0.48
N SER A 79 2.14 -0.46 -0.01
CA SER A 79 2.21 0.67 -0.97
C SER A 79 3.29 0.44 -2.02
N TYR A 80 4.37 -0.11 -1.56
CA TYR A 80 5.44 -0.40 -2.54
C TYR A 80 4.97 -1.43 -3.57
N THR A 81 4.38 -2.51 -3.07
CA THR A 81 3.90 -3.55 -4.00
C THR A 81 2.84 -2.97 -4.94
N TRP A 82 1.94 -2.18 -4.41
CA TRP A 82 0.87 -1.56 -5.23
C TRP A 82 1.47 -0.64 -6.31
N ASN A 83 2.37 0.13 -5.91
CA ASN A 83 3.00 1.06 -6.86
C ASN A 83 3.59 0.34 -8.08
N HIS A 84 4.10 -0.84 -7.85
CA HIS A 84 4.74 -1.51 -9.01
C HIS A 84 3.73 -2.36 -9.78
N LEU A 85 2.75 -2.76 -9.12
CA LEU A 85 1.75 -3.60 -9.86
C LEU A 85 0.90 -2.72 -10.77
N PHE A 86 0.76 -1.52 -10.31
CA PHE A 86 -0.19 -0.71 -11.10
C PHE A 86 0.54 0.52 -11.65
N ARG A 87 1.07 0.32 -12.82
CA ARG A 87 1.79 1.42 -13.53
C ARG A 87 1.25 1.55 -14.95
N MET A 88 1.57 2.65 -15.49
CA MET A 88 1.22 2.78 -16.93
C MET A 88 1.98 1.76 -17.76
N PRO A 89 1.39 1.44 -18.94
CA PRO A 89 2.06 0.45 -19.80
C PRO A 89 3.51 0.84 -20.12
N ASP A 90 3.71 2.11 -20.06
CA ASP A 90 5.09 2.53 -20.39
C ASP A 90 5.96 2.56 -19.12
N GLY A 91 5.45 2.21 -18.00
CA GLY A 91 6.29 2.01 -16.81
C GLY A 91 6.18 3.23 -15.87
N GLU A 92 5.45 4.25 -16.37
CA GLU A 92 5.31 5.43 -15.49
C GLU A 92 4.42 5.12 -14.29
N GLU A 93 4.81 5.92 -13.25
CA GLU A 93 4.05 5.69 -12.01
C GLU A 93 2.65 6.33 -12.11
N ILE A 94 1.68 5.58 -11.55
CA ILE A 94 0.32 6.15 -11.36
C ILE A 94 0.21 6.71 -9.93
N TRP A 95 0.81 5.95 -9.08
CA TRP A 95 0.82 6.39 -7.67
C TRP A 95 2.26 6.68 -7.25
N ARG A 96 2.37 7.90 -6.66
CA ARG A 96 3.69 8.21 -6.06
C ARG A 96 3.77 7.72 -4.61
N LEU A 97 4.86 6.98 -4.46
CA LEU A 97 5.03 6.50 -3.07
C LEU A 97 5.61 7.62 -2.20
N LYS A 98 4.92 7.83 -1.05
CA LYS A 98 5.37 8.87 -0.09
C LYS A 98 5.62 8.26 1.29
N LEU A 99 6.68 8.91 1.95
CA LEU A 99 7.05 8.35 3.27
C LEU A 99 7.31 9.52 4.24
N ILE A 100 6.67 9.38 5.35
CA ILE A 100 7.02 10.33 6.42
C ILE A 100 7.84 9.59 7.50
N LEU A 101 9.03 10.40 7.82
CA LEU A 101 9.85 9.82 8.92
C LEU A 101 10.00 10.85 10.05
N ARG A 102 8.89 11.09 10.82
CA ARG A 102 9.04 12.10 11.88
C ARG A 102 8.74 11.47 13.25
N ASN A 103 9.63 11.84 14.28
CA ASN A 103 9.52 11.75 15.75
C ASN A 103 8.54 10.64 16.17
N LYS A 104 8.63 9.39 15.44
CA LYS A 104 7.94 8.15 15.89
C LYS A 104 6.83 7.76 14.92
N LEU A 105 6.61 8.68 13.86
CA LEU A 105 5.62 8.27 12.84
C LEU A 105 6.31 7.89 11.54
N HIS A 106 6.39 6.53 11.42
CA HIS A 106 6.86 6.00 10.11
C HIS A 106 5.66 5.49 9.30
N HIS A 107 5.44 6.34 8.21
CA HIS A 107 4.25 5.88 7.46
C HIS A 107 4.46 6.12 5.96
N ALA A 108 4.06 5.07 5.27
CA ALA A 108 4.11 5.24 3.80
C ALA A 108 2.69 5.19 3.22
N TRP A 109 2.54 6.07 2.20
CA TRP A 109 1.25 6.02 1.48
C TRP A 109 1.47 6.33 0.00
N LEU A 110 0.35 6.20 -0.79
CA LEU A 110 0.43 6.49 -2.24
C LEU A 110 -0.40 7.74 -2.54
N GLU A 111 0.24 8.53 -3.40
CA GLU A 111 -0.53 9.69 -3.91
C GLU A 111 -0.75 9.53 -5.42
N ASN A 112 -2.10 9.66 -5.70
CA ASN A 112 -2.43 9.58 -7.14
C ASN A 112 -1.85 10.79 -7.90
N LYS A 113 -1.11 10.52 -9.01
CA LYS A 113 -0.38 11.62 -9.71
C LYS A 113 -1.36 12.48 -10.50
N PHE A 114 -2.53 11.94 -10.65
CA PHE A 114 -3.46 12.70 -11.50
C PHE A 114 -4.45 13.50 -10.66
N THR A 115 -4.69 12.99 -9.53
CA THR A 115 -5.74 13.71 -8.76
C THR A 115 -5.11 14.32 -7.50
N GLY A 116 -3.97 13.85 -7.14
CA GLY A 116 -3.36 14.33 -5.88
C GLY A 116 -3.96 13.67 -4.64
N GLU A 117 -4.91 12.84 -4.86
CA GLU A 117 -5.58 12.20 -3.71
C GLU A 117 -4.73 11.07 -3.12
N PRO A 118 -4.75 10.95 -1.78
CA PRO A 118 -3.96 9.91 -1.12
C PRO A 118 -4.66 8.54 -1.17
N LEU A 119 -3.84 7.59 -1.34
CA LEU A 119 -4.27 6.19 -1.11
C LEU A 119 -3.42 5.55 0.00
N ASP A 120 -4.16 5.29 1.06
CA ASP A 120 -3.46 4.72 2.24
C ASP A 120 -3.89 3.26 2.45
N LEU A 121 -2.83 2.48 2.20
CA LEU A 121 -3.18 1.04 2.28
C LEU A 121 -2.87 0.51 3.68
N THR A 122 -3.37 1.25 4.66
CA THR A 122 -3.21 0.79 6.05
C THR A 122 -4.51 0.12 6.51
N PHE A 123 -4.64 -1.05 6.26
CA PHE A 123 -5.81 -1.96 6.33
C PHE A 123 -6.22 -2.20 7.79
N ASP A 124 -5.78 -1.17 8.75
CA ASP A 124 -6.36 -1.26 10.11
C ASP A 124 -5.61 -0.31 11.05
N GLN A 125 -4.70 0.52 10.58
CA GLN A 125 -3.70 1.16 11.46
C GLN A 125 -4.29 2.41 12.11
N PHE A 126 -5.71 2.49 12.18
CA PHE A 126 -5.83 3.75 12.94
C PHE A 126 -7.15 3.74 13.72
N VAL A 127 -7.49 2.48 14.21
CA VAL A 127 -8.64 2.61 15.13
C VAL A 127 -8.11 2.96 16.53
N GLY A 128 -8.14 4.24 16.89
CA GLY A 128 -7.79 4.72 18.24
C GLY A 128 -8.42 3.86 19.35
N ASP A 129 -7.79 3.87 20.57
CA ASP A 129 -8.31 3.13 21.76
C ASP A 129 -9.83 3.27 21.89
N ASP A 130 -10.30 4.32 21.22
CA ASP A 130 -11.75 4.62 21.27
C ASP A 130 -12.50 3.96 20.10
N GLY A 131 -11.75 3.16 19.22
CA GLY A 131 -12.43 2.36 18.19
C GLY A 131 -12.62 3.17 16.90
N GLU A 132 -12.02 4.52 16.99
CA GLU A 132 -12.20 5.33 15.77
C GLU A 132 -10.95 5.29 14.88
N TYR A 133 -11.23 5.54 13.60
CA TYR A 133 -10.13 5.54 12.60
C TYR A 133 -9.27 6.81 12.75
N LEU A 134 -7.99 6.62 12.88
CA LEU A 134 -7.09 7.78 12.89
C LEU A 134 -6.83 8.26 11.45
N LYS A 135 -7.36 9.51 11.28
CA LYS A 135 -7.13 10.10 9.93
C LYS A 135 -5.78 10.84 9.91
N ILE A 136 -4.96 10.40 8.95
CA ILE A 136 -3.71 11.16 8.79
C ILE A 136 -3.99 12.39 7.92
N PRO A 137 -3.78 13.47 8.51
CA PRO A 137 -4.03 14.69 7.71
C PRO A 137 -2.95 14.90 6.64
N TYR A 138 -3.16 14.15 5.59
CA TYR A 138 -2.13 14.13 4.53
C TYR A 138 -1.94 15.53 3.94
N ASP A 139 -2.95 16.35 4.05
CA ASP A 139 -2.84 17.72 3.51
C ASP A 139 -1.93 18.60 4.37
N LYS A 140 -1.64 18.18 5.51
CA LYS A 140 -0.83 19.01 6.42
C LYS A 140 0.59 18.44 6.55
N VAL A 141 0.85 17.40 5.67
CA VAL A 141 2.20 16.79 5.75
C VAL A 141 3.13 17.58 4.82
N GLY A 142 4.02 18.46 5.43
CA GLY A 142 4.87 19.45 4.72
C GLY A 142 6.20 18.84 4.30
N ASP A 143 6.62 17.59 5.00
CA ASP A 143 7.91 17.00 4.59
C ASP A 143 7.76 15.48 4.40
N TYR A 144 8.11 15.03 3.07
CA TYR A 144 8.10 13.56 2.83
C TYR A 144 9.12 13.22 1.74
N ASN A 145 9.55 11.90 1.89
CA ASN A 145 10.40 11.40 0.78
C ASN A 145 9.57 10.74 -0.32
N SER A 146 9.93 11.09 -1.60
CA SER A 146 9.19 10.50 -2.74
C SER A 146 10.06 9.45 -3.44
N SER A 147 9.58 8.24 -3.80
CA SER A 147 9.69 7.07 -4.70
C SER A 147 11.14 6.60 -4.81
N ASP A 148 12.10 7.10 -3.83
CA ASP A 148 13.44 6.50 -4.07
C ASP A 148 13.76 5.52 -2.94
N PHE A 149 12.77 4.89 -2.46
CA PHE A 149 13.21 3.92 -1.42
C PHE A 149 12.58 2.57 -1.70
N GLU A 150 13.38 1.49 -1.28
CA GLU A 150 12.96 0.09 -1.54
C GLU A 150 12.55 -0.58 -0.21
N PHE A 151 11.33 -1.33 -0.47
CA PHE A 151 10.92 -2.18 0.67
C PHE A 151 11.16 -3.65 0.33
N LYS A 152 12.29 -4.15 0.79
CA LYS A 152 12.72 -5.51 0.36
C LYS A 152 11.70 -6.56 0.80
N ARG A 153 11.10 -6.31 1.90
CA ARG A 153 10.16 -7.34 2.40
C ARG A 153 8.86 -7.34 1.59
N ALA A 154 8.70 -6.40 0.69
CA ALA A 154 7.56 -6.42 -0.24
C ALA A 154 7.63 -7.60 -1.20
N TYR A 155 8.83 -8.05 -1.46
CA TYR A 155 8.96 -9.22 -2.37
C TYR A 155 8.42 -10.49 -1.70
N THR A 156 8.79 -10.61 -0.45
CA THR A 156 8.23 -11.78 0.27
C THR A 156 6.69 -11.70 0.34
N PHE A 157 6.22 -10.54 0.59
CA PHE A 157 4.76 -10.34 0.63
C PHE A 157 4.13 -10.67 -0.73
N ALA A 158 4.68 -10.15 -1.82
CA ALA A 158 4.12 -10.40 -3.16
C ALA A 158 4.16 -11.89 -3.53
N ARG A 159 5.18 -12.55 -3.11
CA ARG A 159 5.26 -13.99 -3.42
C ARG A 159 4.10 -14.76 -2.78
N ARG A 160 3.77 -14.30 -1.60
CA ARG A 160 2.59 -14.95 -0.96
C ARG A 160 1.33 -14.78 -1.81
N LEU A 161 1.35 -13.76 -2.56
CA LEU A 161 0.16 -13.52 -3.42
C LEU A 161 0.34 -14.18 -4.79
N GLY A 162 1.51 -14.90 -4.95
CA GLY A 162 1.77 -15.57 -6.25
C GLY A 162 2.27 -14.57 -7.29
N ILE A 163 2.80 -13.51 -6.82
CA ILE A 163 3.28 -12.49 -7.76
C ILE A 163 4.82 -12.41 -7.68
N ASP A 164 5.44 -12.41 -8.93
CA ASP A 164 6.91 -12.21 -8.99
C ASP A 164 7.24 -10.72 -9.11
N LEU A 165 7.32 -10.14 -7.90
CA LEU A 165 7.45 -8.66 -7.89
C LEU A 165 8.81 -8.24 -8.44
N GLY A 166 9.82 -9.08 -8.25
CA GLY A 166 11.15 -8.78 -8.83
C GLY A 166 11.07 -8.58 -10.35
N TYR A 167 10.48 -9.58 -10.94
CA TYR A 167 10.36 -9.46 -12.41
C TYR A 167 9.56 -8.21 -12.80
N VAL A 168 8.47 -7.96 -12.09
CA VAL A 168 7.63 -6.77 -12.41
C VAL A 168 8.47 -5.49 -12.28
N VAL A 169 9.18 -5.34 -11.17
CA VAL A 169 10.02 -4.14 -10.98
C VAL A 169 11.04 -4.04 -12.12
N PHE A 170 11.64 -5.18 -12.43
CA PHE A 170 12.65 -5.15 -13.51
C PHE A 170 12.03 -4.66 -14.83
N VAL A 171 10.87 -5.20 -15.21
CA VAL A 171 10.26 -4.81 -16.50
C VAL A 171 9.86 -3.33 -16.44
N ASN A 172 9.25 -2.89 -15.32
CA ASN A 172 8.89 -1.47 -15.22
C ASN A 172 10.10 -0.55 -15.36
N SER A 173 11.21 -0.94 -14.75
CA SER A 173 12.43 -0.11 -14.87
C SER A 173 12.93 -0.04 -16.31
N LEU A 174 12.83 -1.18 -17.04
CA LEU A 174 13.28 -1.14 -18.46
C LEU A 174 12.36 -0.23 -19.28
N ARG A 175 11.08 -0.32 -19.02
CA ARG A 175 10.15 0.54 -19.79
C ARG A 175 10.42 2.02 -19.51
N ALA A 176 10.71 2.26 -18.26
CA ALA A 176 10.94 3.67 -17.90
C ALA A 176 12.24 4.19 -18.54
N LEU A 177 13.27 3.32 -18.64
CA LEU A 177 14.56 3.73 -19.24
C LEU A 177 14.40 3.95 -20.75
N GLY A 178 13.62 3.07 -21.43
CA GLY A 178 13.39 3.19 -22.89
C GLY A 178 12.73 4.53 -23.23
N ARG A 179 12.33 5.35 -22.38
CA ARG A 179 11.83 6.73 -22.53
C ARG A 179 12.97 7.75 -22.50
N SER A 180 13.94 7.46 -21.63
CA SER A 180 15.00 8.49 -21.54
C SER A 180 15.85 8.52 -22.80
N SER A 181 15.47 7.55 -23.77
CA SER A 181 16.30 7.49 -24.99
C SER A 181 15.51 8.06 -26.18
N ARG A 182 14.26 8.70 -25.97
CA ARG A 182 13.58 9.46 -27.04
C ARG A 182 13.58 10.95 -26.71
#